data_AF-A0A5J4W0F1-F1
#
_entry.id   AF-A0A5J4W0F1-F1
#
_cell.length_a   1.000
_cell.length_b   1.000
_cell.length_c   1.000
_cell.angle_alpha   90.00
_cell.angle_beta   90.00
_cell.angle_gamma   90.00
#
_symmetry.space_group_name_H-M   'P 1'
#
loop_
_entity.id
_entity.type
_entity.pdbx_description
1 polymer ?
#
loop_
_entity_poly.entity_id
_entity_poly.type
_entity_poly.pdbx_seq_one_letter_code
_entity_poly.pdbx_strand_id
1 'polypeptide(L)'
;MERLTARYLEQWEIINMKDFFRQGFILQWKDNWSANKLQYQLKKMKFRRKEEEAKEYKIRLVEELKENIVIPIRKEQIKWYNHIFMIKKANGKQRKKLDAKALNKEIADFPFKMHDSNKVKQTIRFGYQCTSLDLFSAFLHLIVQIGTQPYLSFEFQNNHYSYRAMPFGIKHSQIYFATAMEPIMLQI
;
A
#
# COMPACT_ATOMS: atom_id res chain seq x y z
N MET A 1 9.43 19.56 -9.52
CA MET A 1 8.76 18.83 -8.43
C MET A 1 9.36 17.43 -8.40
N GLU A 2 10.31 17.18 -7.51
CA GLU A 2 10.92 15.86 -7.36
C GLU A 2 9.90 14.90 -6.75
N ARG A 3 9.78 13.71 -7.34
CA ARG A 3 8.84 12.67 -6.92
C ARG A 3 9.24 12.19 -5.52
N LEU A 4 8.27 11.86 -4.64
CA LEU A 4 8.52 11.34 -3.29
C LEU A 4 9.61 10.25 -3.23
N THR A 5 9.66 9.39 -4.24
CA THR A 5 10.67 8.31 -4.33
C THR A 5 12.00 8.70 -4.95
N ALA A 6 12.04 9.74 -5.78
CA ALA A 6 13.30 10.30 -6.25
C ALA A 6 14.00 11.10 -5.15
N ARG A 7 13.20 11.79 -4.33
CA ARG A 7 13.68 12.64 -3.23
C ARG A 7 14.52 11.90 -2.18
N TYR A 8 14.24 10.63 -1.95
CA TYR A 8 14.93 9.83 -0.92
C TYR A 8 15.89 8.77 -1.49
N LEU A 9 16.16 8.80 -2.80
CA LEU A 9 16.93 7.75 -3.46
C LEU A 9 18.35 7.65 -2.89
N GLU A 10 19.00 8.78 -2.64
CA GLU A 10 20.35 8.85 -2.06
C GLU A 10 20.39 8.28 -0.64
N GLN A 11 19.36 8.55 0.17
CA GLN A 11 19.24 8.01 1.53
C GLN A 11 19.07 6.48 1.51
N TRP A 12 18.37 5.94 0.50
CA TRP A 12 18.24 4.49 0.32
C TRP A 12 19.52 3.82 -0.19
N GLU A 13 20.38 4.56 -0.89
CA GLU A 13 21.70 4.08 -1.27
C GLU A 13 22.61 3.87 -0.07
N ILE A 14 22.58 4.80 0.89
CA ILE A 14 23.40 4.74 2.11
C ILE A 14 23.17 3.45 2.91
N ILE A 15 21.94 2.94 2.93
CA ILE A 15 21.59 1.71 3.66
C ILE A 15 21.56 0.44 2.78
N ASN A 16 22.11 0.49 1.56
CA ASN A 16 22.14 -0.61 0.58
C ASN A 16 20.75 -1.16 0.22
N MET A 17 19.70 -0.33 0.27
CA MET A 17 18.32 -0.73 -0.04
C MET A 17 17.79 -0.19 -1.36
N LYS A 18 18.62 0.55 -2.11
CA LYS A 18 18.26 1.15 -3.40
C LYS A 18 17.58 0.16 -4.35
N ASP A 19 18.14 -1.04 -4.49
CA ASP A 19 17.61 -2.04 -5.42
C ASP A 19 16.29 -2.64 -4.94
N PHE A 20 16.10 -2.83 -3.63
CA PHE A 20 14.83 -3.26 -3.07
C PHE A 20 13.71 -2.26 -3.37
N PHE A 21 13.96 -0.97 -3.14
CA PHE A 21 12.99 0.10 -3.43
C PHE A 21 12.77 0.31 -4.94
N ARG A 22 13.77 0.02 -5.78
CA ARG A 22 13.67 0.05 -7.26
C ARG A 22 12.90 -1.12 -7.84
N GLN A 23 13.14 -2.34 -7.37
CA GLN A 23 12.40 -3.54 -7.78
C GLN A 23 10.91 -3.36 -7.51
N GLY A 24 10.61 -2.76 -6.36
CA GLY A 24 9.26 -2.41 -5.97
C GLY A 24 8.42 -3.63 -5.62
N PHE A 25 7.16 -3.36 -5.32
CA PHE A 25 6.16 -4.33 -4.94
C PHE A 25 5.55 -5.01 -6.15
N ILE A 26 5.62 -6.33 -6.16
CA ILE A 26 4.93 -7.19 -7.13
C ILE A 26 3.91 -8.07 -6.42
N LEU A 27 2.71 -8.20 -7.02
CA LEU A 27 1.75 -9.20 -6.58
C LEU A 27 2.22 -10.59 -6.97
N GLN A 28 2.33 -11.47 -5.98
CA GLN A 28 2.56 -12.89 -6.22
C GLN A 28 1.22 -13.62 -6.10
N TRP A 29 0.74 -14.17 -7.22
CA TRP A 29 -0.53 -14.88 -7.29
C TRP A 29 -0.45 -16.24 -6.62
N LYS A 30 -1.51 -16.68 -5.96
CA LYS A 30 -1.55 -18.02 -5.32
C LYS A 30 -1.61 -19.16 -6.34
N ASP A 31 -2.18 -18.90 -7.52
CA ASP A 31 -2.33 -19.86 -8.60
C ASP A 31 -2.41 -19.16 -9.97
N ASN A 32 -2.21 -19.91 -11.06
CA ASN A 32 -2.25 -19.38 -12.44
C ASN A 32 -3.64 -18.84 -12.85
N TRP A 33 -4.69 -19.09 -12.07
CA TRP A 33 -6.05 -18.68 -12.35
C TRP A 33 -6.46 -17.39 -11.61
N SER A 34 -5.69 -16.97 -10.62
CA SER A 34 -5.99 -15.90 -9.68
C SER A 34 -6.28 -14.57 -10.38
N ALA A 35 -5.41 -14.16 -11.30
CA ALA A 35 -5.59 -12.95 -12.10
C ALA A 35 -6.84 -13.02 -13.01
N ASN A 36 -7.16 -14.22 -13.53
CA ASN A 36 -8.32 -14.43 -14.40
C ASN A 36 -9.64 -14.44 -13.60
N LYS A 37 -9.64 -14.99 -12.38
CA LYS A 37 -10.79 -14.97 -11.47
C LYS A 37 -11.20 -13.53 -11.14
N LEU A 38 -10.24 -12.66 -10.81
CA LEU A 38 -10.50 -11.24 -10.56
C LEU A 38 -11.08 -10.56 -11.80
N GLN A 39 -10.49 -10.76 -12.98
CA GLN A 39 -11.00 -10.17 -14.21
C GLN A 39 -12.41 -10.67 -14.58
N TYR A 40 -12.72 -11.93 -14.31
CA TYR A 40 -14.05 -12.48 -14.52
C TYR A 40 -15.08 -11.87 -13.55
N GLN A 41 -14.71 -11.72 -12.28
CA GLN A 41 -15.55 -11.05 -11.27
C GLN A 41 -15.78 -9.58 -11.63
N LEU A 42 -14.76 -8.90 -12.15
CA LEU A 42 -14.83 -7.51 -12.59
C LEU A 42 -15.95 -7.29 -13.62
N LYS A 43 -16.09 -8.20 -14.60
CA LYS A 43 -17.15 -8.15 -15.62
C LYS A 43 -18.56 -8.24 -15.04
N LYS A 44 -18.71 -8.86 -13.86
CA LYS A 44 -19.99 -9.05 -13.17
C LYS A 44 -20.29 -7.96 -12.13
N MET A 45 -19.29 -7.18 -11.73
CA MET A 45 -19.48 -6.16 -10.71
C MET A 45 -20.37 -5.03 -11.26
N LYS A 46 -21.46 -4.76 -10.54
CA LYS A 46 -22.22 -3.52 -10.68
C LYS A 46 -21.69 -2.53 -9.66
N PHE A 47 -21.13 -1.43 -10.13
CA PHE A 47 -20.63 -0.38 -9.25
C PHE A 47 -21.82 0.39 -8.68
N ARG A 48 -22.02 0.36 -7.36
CA ARG A 48 -23.04 1.17 -6.66
C ARG A 48 -22.32 1.98 -5.59
N ARG A 49 -22.14 3.28 -5.82
CA ARG A 49 -21.41 4.17 -4.90
C ARG A 49 -22.41 5.02 -4.10
N LYS A 50 -22.16 5.20 -2.81
CA LYS A 50 -22.84 6.21 -1.98
C LYS A 50 -22.12 7.55 -2.14
N GLU A 51 -22.86 8.62 -2.44
CA GLU A 51 -22.32 9.96 -2.73
C GLU A 51 -21.77 10.71 -1.51
N GLU A 52 -22.12 10.27 -0.30
CA GLU A 52 -22.03 11.07 0.93
C GLU A 52 -20.60 11.31 1.47
N GLU A 53 -19.56 10.66 0.92
CA GLU A 53 -18.16 10.83 1.37
C GLU A 53 -17.25 11.55 0.35
N ALA A 54 -17.82 12.25 -0.64
CA ALA A 54 -17.07 12.73 -1.81
C ALA A 54 -16.13 13.92 -1.58
N LYS A 55 -16.45 14.85 -0.67
CA LYS A 55 -15.66 16.11 -0.53
C LYS A 55 -14.29 15.87 0.11
N GLU A 56 -14.27 15.25 1.29
CA GLU A 56 -13.03 14.95 2.01
C GLU A 56 -12.11 14.03 1.21
N TYR A 57 -12.72 13.03 0.55
CA TYR A 57 -11.98 12.12 -0.32
C TYR A 57 -11.33 12.85 -1.49
N LYS A 58 -12.05 13.79 -2.12
CA LYS A 58 -11.52 14.57 -3.23
C LYS A 58 -10.28 15.38 -2.82
N ILE A 59 -10.29 16.00 -1.65
CA ILE A 59 -9.12 16.73 -1.12
C ILE A 59 -7.93 15.79 -0.99
N ARG A 60 -8.11 14.65 -0.30
CA ARG A 60 -7.03 13.66 -0.14
C ARG A 60 -6.54 13.10 -1.48
N LEU A 61 -7.44 12.86 -2.44
CA LEU A 61 -7.06 12.36 -3.76
C LEU A 61 -6.17 13.36 -4.52
N VAL A 62 -6.47 14.67 -4.42
CA VAL A 62 -5.65 15.72 -5.04
C VAL A 62 -4.23 15.74 -4.44
N GLU A 63 -4.11 15.58 -3.12
CA GLU A 63 -2.81 15.46 -2.45
C GLU A 63 -2.06 14.20 -2.91
N GLU A 64 -2.71 13.04 -2.93
CA GLU A 64 -2.11 11.77 -3.38
C GLU A 64 -1.64 11.83 -4.84
N LEU A 65 -2.35 12.55 -5.71
CA LEU A 65 -1.96 12.78 -7.11
C LEU A 65 -0.72 13.68 -7.21
N LYS A 66 -0.67 14.79 -6.45
CA LYS A 66 0.49 15.69 -6.41
C LYS A 66 1.75 14.95 -5.96
N GLU A 67 1.60 14.11 -4.94
CA GLU A 67 2.66 13.29 -4.36
C GLU A 67 3.01 12.04 -5.20
N ASN A 68 2.31 11.80 -6.32
CA ASN A 68 2.48 10.61 -7.16
C ASN A 68 2.26 9.27 -6.42
N ILE A 69 1.49 9.27 -5.33
CA ILE A 69 1.08 8.05 -4.62
C ILE A 69 0.09 7.26 -5.47
N VAL A 70 -0.83 7.98 -6.12
CA VAL A 70 -1.78 7.44 -7.10
C VAL A 70 -1.59 8.16 -8.43
N ILE A 71 -1.95 7.49 -9.52
CA ILE A 71 -1.88 8.01 -10.88
C ILE A 71 -3.21 7.80 -11.60
N PRO A 72 -3.61 8.70 -12.50
CA PRO A 72 -4.73 8.44 -13.40
C PRO A 72 -4.36 7.33 -14.38
N ILE A 73 -5.32 6.46 -14.68
CA ILE A 73 -5.16 5.39 -15.67
C ILE A 73 -6.37 5.31 -16.60
N ARG A 74 -6.20 4.72 -17.78
CA ARG A 74 -7.32 4.49 -18.70
C ARG A 74 -8.11 3.26 -18.27
N LYS A 75 -9.40 3.24 -18.57
CA LYS A 75 -10.32 2.15 -18.18
C LYS A 75 -9.85 0.80 -18.71
N GLU A 76 -9.27 0.78 -19.91
CA GLU A 76 -8.81 -0.42 -20.61
C GLU A 76 -7.58 -1.05 -19.95
N GLN A 77 -6.83 -0.26 -19.17
CA GLN A 77 -5.65 -0.76 -18.47
C GLN A 77 -6.02 -1.53 -17.20
N ILE A 78 -7.24 -1.37 -16.69
CA ILE A 78 -7.67 -1.90 -15.38
C ILE A 78 -7.86 -3.40 -15.45
N LYS A 79 -7.29 -4.10 -14.47
CA LYS A 79 -7.46 -5.55 -14.30
C LYS A 79 -8.34 -5.91 -13.10
N TRP A 80 -8.44 -5.03 -12.11
CA TRP A 80 -9.31 -5.21 -10.95
C TRP A 80 -9.67 -3.86 -10.31
N TYR A 81 -10.91 -3.72 -9.84
CA TYR A 81 -11.31 -2.58 -9.00
C TYR A 81 -11.37 -2.98 -7.53
N ASN A 82 -10.69 -2.19 -6.71
CA ASN A 82 -10.83 -2.25 -5.27
C ASN A 82 -11.82 -1.17 -4.82
N HIS A 83 -12.67 -1.51 -3.86
CA HIS A 83 -13.58 -0.54 -3.27
C HIS A 83 -12.80 0.39 -2.34
N ILE A 84 -13.11 1.69 -2.36
CA ILE A 84 -12.52 2.68 -1.47
C ILE A 84 -13.64 3.33 -0.68
N PHE A 85 -13.43 3.49 0.61
CA PHE A 85 -14.36 4.14 1.51
C PHE A 85 -13.61 4.89 2.61
N MET A 86 -14.26 5.87 3.21
CA MET A 86 -13.72 6.63 4.33
C MET A 86 -14.20 6.03 5.64
N ILE A 87 -13.36 6.13 6.67
CA ILE A 87 -13.72 5.80 8.04
C ILE A 87 -13.36 6.97 8.97
N LYS A 88 -14.24 7.28 9.92
CA LYS A 88 -13.94 8.23 10.98
C LYS A 88 -13.05 7.57 12.02
N LYS A 89 -11.92 8.21 12.36
CA LYS A 89 -11.12 7.87 13.53
C LYS A 89 -11.79 8.44 14.79
N ALA A 90 -11.42 7.91 15.96
CA ALA A 90 -11.89 8.40 17.26
C ALA A 90 -11.57 9.90 17.48
N ASN A 91 -10.48 10.40 16.89
CA ASN A 91 -10.10 11.81 16.94
C ASN A 91 -10.82 12.70 15.89
N GLY A 92 -11.89 12.22 15.26
CA GLY A 92 -12.67 12.94 14.26
C GLY A 92 -12.05 12.97 12.85
N LYS A 93 -10.75 12.66 12.69
CA LYS A 93 -10.09 12.65 11.37
C LYS A 93 -10.63 11.51 10.49
N GLN A 94 -10.78 11.78 9.20
CA GLN A 94 -11.19 10.78 8.22
C GLN A 94 -9.99 10.01 7.65
N ARG A 95 -10.08 8.69 7.54
CA ARG A 95 -9.04 7.81 6.94
C ARG A 95 -9.61 7.06 5.74
N LYS A 96 -8.93 7.18 4.61
CA LYS A 96 -9.17 6.40 3.39
C LYS A 96 -8.79 4.95 3.66
N LYS A 97 -9.66 4.01 3.31
CA LYS A 97 -9.40 2.57 3.32
C LYS A 97 -9.62 1.98 1.93
N LEU A 98 -8.68 1.12 1.55
CA LEU A 98 -8.78 0.24 0.39
C LEU A 98 -9.37 -1.09 0.86
N ASP A 99 -10.52 -1.50 0.34
CA ASP A 99 -11.02 -2.87 0.50
C ASP A 99 -10.32 -3.79 -0.49
N ALA A 100 -9.21 -4.37 -0.06
CA ALA A 100 -8.45 -5.33 -0.83
C ALA A 100 -8.81 -6.79 -0.48
N LYS A 101 -9.94 -7.08 0.19
CA LYS A 101 -10.26 -8.44 0.64
C LYS A 101 -10.30 -9.46 -0.51
N ALA A 102 -10.96 -9.12 -1.61
CA ALA A 102 -11.05 -10.01 -2.77
C ALA A 102 -9.68 -10.22 -3.43
N LEU A 103 -8.91 -9.14 -3.57
CA LEU A 103 -7.55 -9.21 -4.09
C LEU A 103 -6.65 -10.07 -3.18
N ASN A 104 -6.67 -9.85 -1.87
CA ASN A 104 -5.86 -10.59 -0.89
C ASN A 104 -6.16 -12.09 -0.85
N LYS A 105 -7.37 -12.53 -1.23
CA LYS A 105 -7.70 -13.95 -1.37
C LYS A 105 -6.99 -14.61 -2.54
N GLU A 106 -6.62 -13.85 -3.56
CA GLU A 106 -5.97 -14.35 -4.78
C GLU A 106 -4.44 -14.17 -4.74
N ILE A 107 -3.92 -13.54 -3.69
CA ILE A 107 -2.49 -13.38 -3.42
C ILE A 107 -1.96 -14.60 -2.64
N ALA A 108 -0.81 -15.12 -3.06
CA ALA A 108 -0.10 -16.22 -2.42
C ALA A 108 0.21 -15.93 -0.94
N ASP A 109 0.24 -16.97 -0.11
CA ASP A 109 0.78 -16.84 1.23
C ASP A 109 2.31 -16.96 1.20
N PHE A 110 2.99 -16.09 1.95
CA PHE A 110 4.43 -16.22 2.20
C PHE A 110 4.65 -16.63 3.64
N PRO A 111 5.49 -17.65 3.90
CA PRO A 111 5.97 -17.89 5.23
C PRO A 111 6.86 -16.71 5.63
N PHE A 112 6.34 -15.84 6.49
CA PHE A 112 7.07 -14.72 7.07
C PHE A 112 6.89 -14.73 8.58
N LYS A 113 7.99 -14.65 9.30
CA LYS A 113 7.99 -14.67 10.76
C LYS A 113 8.27 -13.26 11.28
N MET A 114 7.23 -12.59 11.77
CA MET A 114 7.43 -11.36 12.54
C MET A 114 8.12 -11.68 13.87
N HIS A 115 8.92 -10.73 14.36
CA HIS A 115 9.40 -10.77 15.74
C HIS A 115 8.21 -10.81 16.70
N ASP A 116 8.27 -11.71 17.67
CA ASP A 116 7.24 -11.83 18.69
C ASP A 116 7.30 -10.63 19.64
N SER A 117 6.18 -9.91 19.75
CA SER A 117 6.06 -8.76 20.64
C SER A 117 6.41 -9.08 22.10
N ASN A 118 6.16 -10.30 22.58
CA ASN A 118 6.54 -10.70 23.94
C ASN A 118 8.06 -10.81 24.09
N LYS A 119 8.74 -11.38 23.10
CA LYS A 119 10.21 -11.45 23.07
C LYS A 119 10.82 -10.05 22.98
N VAL A 120 10.24 -9.16 22.17
CA VAL A 120 10.70 -7.76 22.08
C VAL A 120 10.50 -7.03 23.41
N LYS A 121 9.39 -7.24 24.12
CA LYS A 121 9.19 -6.63 25.45
C LYS A 121 10.24 -7.11 26.47
N GLN A 122 10.66 -8.38 26.40
CA GLN A 122 11.68 -8.92 27.30
C GLN A 122 13.07 -8.31 27.07
N THR A 123 13.34 -7.65 25.94
CA THR A 123 14.61 -6.95 25.74
C THR A 123 14.64 -5.57 26.39
N ILE A 124 13.47 -5.00 26.73
CA ILE A 124 13.34 -3.71 27.40
C ILE A 124 13.65 -3.90 28.90
N ARG A 125 14.67 -3.22 29.40
CA ARG A 125 15.07 -3.29 30.82
C ARG A 125 14.49 -2.13 31.63
N PHE A 126 14.34 -2.36 32.92
CA PHE A 126 13.98 -1.30 33.86
C PHE A 126 14.99 -0.15 33.78
N GLY A 127 14.50 1.09 33.79
CA GLY A 127 15.32 2.30 33.67
C GLY A 127 15.58 2.76 32.22
N TYR A 128 15.17 2.00 31.20
CA TYR A 128 15.28 2.47 29.81
C TYR A 128 14.26 3.57 29.52
N GLN A 129 14.70 4.63 28.85
CA GLN A 129 13.79 5.62 28.25
C GLN A 129 13.42 5.13 26.85
N CYS A 130 12.13 4.99 26.58
CA CYS A 130 11.62 4.54 25.30
C CYS A 130 10.90 5.69 24.59
N THR A 131 11.12 5.80 23.28
CA THR A 131 10.31 6.66 22.39
C THR A 131 9.60 5.82 21.35
N SER A 132 8.50 6.34 20.81
CA SER A 132 7.74 5.69 19.74
C SER A 132 7.77 6.56 18.50
N LEU A 133 8.15 5.96 17.37
CA LEU A 133 8.13 6.59 16.06
C LEU A 133 7.08 5.89 15.17
N ASP A 134 6.10 6.65 14.68
CA ASP A 134 5.12 6.14 13.72
C ASP A 134 5.65 6.29 12.29
N LEU A 135 5.86 5.17 11.61
CA LEU A 135 6.37 5.10 10.24
C LEU A 135 5.26 4.95 9.20
N PHE A 136 4.04 5.40 9.50
CA PHE A 136 2.88 5.24 8.62
C PHE A 136 3.13 5.65 7.14
N SER A 137 3.84 6.76 6.92
CA SER A 137 4.12 7.27 5.56
C SER A 137 5.21 6.48 4.83
N ALA A 138 5.98 5.63 5.51
CA ALA A 138 7.11 4.93 4.90
C ALA A 138 6.68 3.90 3.84
N PHE A 139 5.48 3.33 3.94
CA PHE A 139 4.90 2.50 2.88
C PHE A 139 4.79 3.24 1.54
N LEU A 140 4.59 4.56 1.57
CA LEU A 140 4.43 5.38 0.37
C LEU A 140 5.74 5.56 -0.41
N HIS A 141 6.88 5.18 0.19
CA HIS A 141 8.17 5.18 -0.49
C HIS A 141 8.40 3.89 -1.29
N LEU A 142 7.62 2.83 -1.06
CA LEU A 142 7.68 1.59 -1.83
C LEU A 142 6.87 1.74 -3.12
N ILE A 143 7.51 1.63 -4.28
CA ILE A 143 6.83 1.68 -5.58
C ILE A 143 6.19 0.34 -5.89
N VAL A 144 5.01 0.36 -6.48
CA VAL A 144 4.34 -0.79 -7.07
C VAL A 144 4.85 -0.98 -8.50
N GLN A 145 5.25 -2.20 -8.87
CA GLN A 145 5.63 -2.52 -10.24
C GLN A 145 4.50 -2.23 -11.23
N ILE A 146 4.86 -1.72 -12.41
CA ILE A 146 3.91 -1.32 -13.47
C ILE A 146 2.91 -2.43 -13.80
N GLY A 147 3.34 -3.68 -13.91
CA GLY A 147 2.44 -4.82 -14.19
C GLY A 147 1.43 -5.13 -13.07
N THR A 148 1.73 -4.70 -11.85
CA THR A 148 0.89 -4.88 -10.66
C THR A 148 -0.12 -3.76 -10.46
N GLN A 149 0.22 -2.52 -10.85
CA GLN A 149 -0.63 -1.34 -10.66
C GLN A 149 -2.08 -1.54 -11.17
N PRO A 150 -2.34 -2.14 -12.35
CA PRO A 150 -3.70 -2.41 -12.81
C PRO A 150 -4.63 -3.16 -11.85
N TYR A 151 -4.09 -3.94 -10.92
CA TYR A 151 -4.85 -4.70 -9.91
C TYR A 151 -5.10 -3.91 -8.63
N LEU A 152 -4.39 -2.80 -8.44
CA LEU A 152 -4.57 -1.84 -7.34
C LEU A 152 -5.39 -0.63 -7.79
N SER A 153 -6.25 -0.81 -8.79
CA SER A 153 -7.05 0.27 -9.34
C SER A 153 -8.29 0.52 -8.51
N PHE A 154 -8.76 1.76 -8.52
CA PHE A 154 -10.04 2.17 -7.97
C PHE A 154 -10.64 3.26 -8.85
N GLU A 155 -11.95 3.45 -8.69
CA GLU A 155 -12.67 4.50 -9.37
C GLU A 155 -13.08 5.57 -8.34
N PHE A 156 -13.20 6.83 -8.80
CA PHE A 156 -13.85 7.90 -8.07
C PHE A 156 -14.45 8.92 -9.04
N GLN A 157 -15.73 9.27 -8.87
CA GLN A 157 -16.45 10.22 -9.74
C GLN A 157 -16.26 9.93 -11.23
N ASN A 158 -16.48 8.68 -11.66
CA ASN A 158 -16.30 8.19 -13.04
C ASN A 158 -14.87 8.32 -13.61
N ASN A 159 -13.89 8.66 -12.77
CA ASN A 159 -12.48 8.68 -13.13
C ASN A 159 -11.77 7.46 -12.53
N HIS A 160 -10.71 7.01 -13.20
CA HIS A 160 -9.99 5.80 -12.83
C HIS A 160 -8.57 6.11 -12.38
N TYR A 161 -8.16 5.49 -11.29
CA TYR A 161 -6.87 5.72 -10.66
C TYR A 161 -6.27 4.38 -10.25
N SER A 162 -4.94 4.35 -10.14
CA SER A 162 -4.23 3.23 -9.55
C SER A 162 -3.12 3.71 -8.63
N TYR A 163 -2.81 2.87 -7.63
CA TYR A 163 -1.70 3.09 -6.73
C TYR A 163 -0.37 2.85 -7.45
N ARG A 164 0.46 3.90 -7.45
CA ARG A 164 1.87 3.83 -7.84
C ARG A 164 2.77 3.52 -6.65
N ALA A 165 2.42 4.02 -5.47
CA ALA A 165 3.06 3.65 -4.21
C ALA A 165 2.24 2.59 -3.47
N MET A 166 2.89 1.76 -2.65
CA MET A 166 2.25 0.63 -1.98
C MET A 166 1.09 1.10 -1.09
N PRO A 167 -0.16 0.67 -1.36
CA PRO A 167 -1.28 0.99 -0.51
C PRO A 167 -1.29 0.11 0.75
N PHE A 168 -1.81 0.67 1.83
CA PHE A 168 -2.09 -0.09 3.04
C PHE A 168 -3.27 -1.06 2.82
N GLY A 169 -3.20 -2.23 3.43
CA GLY A 169 -4.28 -3.24 3.40
C GLY A 169 -4.08 -4.37 2.39
N ILE A 170 -3.00 -4.34 1.60
CA ILE A 170 -2.57 -5.49 0.77
C ILE A 170 -1.85 -6.51 1.64
N LYS A 171 -2.12 -7.80 1.42
CA LYS A 171 -1.62 -8.94 2.21
C LYS A 171 -0.12 -8.87 2.51
N HIS A 172 0.68 -8.55 1.50
CA HIS A 172 2.15 -8.52 1.60
C HIS A 172 2.72 -7.16 2.02
N SER A 173 1.89 -6.13 2.20
CA SER A 173 2.38 -4.79 2.51
C SER A 173 3.25 -4.77 3.77
N GLN A 174 2.81 -5.46 4.82
CA GLN A 174 3.55 -5.55 6.09
C GLN A 174 4.86 -6.34 5.96
N ILE A 175 4.87 -7.39 5.13
CA ILE A 175 6.06 -8.22 4.90
C ILE A 175 7.15 -7.39 4.23
N TYR A 176 6.82 -6.74 3.11
CA TYR A 176 7.77 -5.87 2.39
C TYR A 176 8.28 -4.75 3.27
N PHE A 177 7.43 -4.15 4.11
CA PHE A 177 7.85 -3.12 5.04
C PHE A 177 8.80 -3.66 6.11
N ALA A 178 8.50 -4.79 6.72
CA ALA A 178 9.36 -5.41 7.72
C ALA A 178 10.72 -5.80 7.11
N THR A 179 10.74 -6.41 5.91
CA THR A 179 11.97 -6.70 5.16
C THR A 179 12.74 -5.43 4.83
N ALA A 180 12.06 -4.32 4.49
CA ALA A 180 12.72 -3.05 4.23
C ALA A 180 13.39 -2.45 5.47
N MET A 181 12.78 -2.67 6.65
CA MET A 181 13.23 -2.13 7.92
C MET A 181 14.30 -2.98 8.60
N GLU A 182 14.39 -4.27 8.30
CA GLU A 182 15.34 -5.20 8.91
C GLU A 182 16.81 -4.72 8.86
N PRO A 183 17.38 -4.32 7.71
CA PRO A 183 18.76 -3.82 7.67
C PRO A 183 18.95 -2.51 8.43
N ILE A 184 17.91 -1.65 8.50
CA ILE A 184 17.96 -0.40 9.27
C ILE A 184 18.02 -0.72 10.76
N MET A 185 17.19 -1.66 11.24
CA MET A 185 17.14 -2.05 12.64
C MET A 185 18.43 -2.74 13.10
N LEU A 186 19.18 -3.39 12.21
CA LEU A 186 20.47 -4.01 12.53
C LEU A 186 21.63 -3.01 12.64
N GLN A 187 21.44 -1.76 12.20
CA GLN A 187 22.47 -0.71 12.23
C GLN A 187 22.35 0.22 13.46
N ILE A 188 21.35 0.03 14.31
CA ILE A 188 21.03 0.86 15.49
C ILE A 188 21.25 0.03 16.76
#